data_AF-A0AAW9V724-F1
#
_entry.id   AF-A0AAW9V724-F1
#
_cell.length_a   1.000
_cell.length_b   1.000
_cell.length_c   1.000
_cell.angle_alpha   90.00
_cell.angle_beta   90.00
_cell.angle_gamma   90.00
#
_symmetry.space_group_name_H-M   'P 1'
#
loop_
_entity.id
_entity.type
_entity.pdbx_description
1 polymer ?
#
loop_
_entity_poly.entity_id
_entity_poly.type
_entity_poly.pdbx_seq_one_letter_code
_entity_poly.pdbx_strand_id
1 'polypeptide(L)' 'MVNATNESCVAGLQTAINSAGGQTQLAKRISELLNKPVKQQQIWNWLNRNKRVPADKVLVVEQASGVSRSKLRPDLYP' A
#
# COMPACT_ATOMS: atom_id res chain seq x y z
N MET A 1 0.65 -21.27 6.96
CA MET A 1 1.30 -20.59 5.81
C MET A 1 0.70 -19.21 5.51
N VAL A 2 -0.59 -18.95 5.78
CA VAL A 2 -1.24 -17.63 5.58
C VAL A 2 -0.68 -16.46 6.41
N ASN A 3 -0.09 -16.71 7.60
CA ASN A 3 0.40 -15.63 8.46
C ASN A 3 1.66 -14.94 7.90
N ALA A 4 2.62 -15.70 7.35
CA ALA A 4 3.88 -15.15 6.82
C ALA A 4 3.66 -14.24 5.59
N THR A 5 2.69 -14.59 4.73
CA THR A 5 2.33 -13.80 3.54
C THR A 5 1.69 -12.46 3.92
N ASN A 6 0.81 -12.47 4.93
CA ASN A 6 0.19 -11.24 5.44
C ASN A 6 1.21 -10.31 6.12
N GLU A 7 2.14 -10.85 6.91
CA GLU A 7 3.23 -10.07 7.49
C GLU A 7 4.10 -9.40 6.42
N SER A 8 4.37 -10.12 5.33
CA SER A 8 5.13 -9.58 4.19
C SER A 8 4.37 -8.46 3.47
N CYS A 9 3.04 -8.58 3.31
CA CYS A 9 2.19 -7.53 2.74
C CYS A 9 2.15 -6.27 3.63
N VAL A 10 2.06 -6.45 4.95
CA VAL A 10 2.13 -5.36 5.92
C VAL A 10 3.48 -4.66 5.86
N ALA A 11 4.57 -5.43 5.82
CA ALA A 11 5.92 -4.88 5.71
C ALA A 11 6.09 -4.05 4.43
N GLY A 12 5.64 -4.56 3.28
CA GLY A 12 5.67 -3.83 2.01
C GLY A 12 4.88 -2.53 2.06
N LEU A 13 3.66 -2.56 2.61
CA LEU A 13 2.85 -1.35 2.78
C LEU A 13 3.50 -0.35 3.75
N GLN A 14 4.12 -0.81 4.83
CA GLN A 14 4.83 0.05 5.76
C GLN A 14 6.03 0.73 5.10
N THR A 15 6.78 0.00 4.26
CA THR A 15 7.85 0.59 3.44
C THR A 15 7.29 1.67 2.52
N ALA A 16 6.18 1.42 1.83
CA ALA A 16 5.56 2.39 0.94
C ALA A 16 5.10 3.66 1.67
N ILE A 17 4.53 3.50 2.87
CA ILE A 17 4.15 4.62 3.75
C ILE A 17 5.38 5.44 4.12
N ASN A 18 6.48 4.79 4.52
CA ASN A 18 7.71 5.47 4.92
C ASN A 18 8.35 6.21 3.74
N SER A 19 8.46 5.56 2.57
CA SER A 19 9.00 6.17 1.33
C SER A 19 8.18 7.37 0.85
N ALA A 20 6.87 7.38 1.09
CA ALA A 20 6.01 8.52 0.76
C ALA A 20 6.08 9.66 1.79
N GLY A 21 6.67 9.46 2.97
CA GLY A 21 6.72 10.44 4.06
C GLY A 21 5.52 10.38 5.01
N GLY A 22 4.82 9.25 5.08
CA GLY A 22 3.72 8.99 6.00
C GLY A 22 2.39 8.69 5.31
N GLN A 23 1.40 8.25 6.09
CA GLN A 23 0.11 7.78 5.56
C GLN A 23 -0.68 8.90 4.86
N THR A 24 -0.60 10.13 5.37
CA THR A 24 -1.24 11.30 4.73
C THR A 24 -0.60 11.63 3.40
N GLN A 25 0.74 11.61 3.31
CA GLN A 25 1.44 11.91 2.06
C GLN A 25 1.20 10.82 1.01
N LEU A 26 1.22 9.55 1.41
CA LEU A 26 0.86 8.45 0.53
C LEU A 26 -0.57 8.60 0.00
N ALA A 27 -1.53 8.92 0.87
CA ALA A 27 -2.91 9.14 0.46
C ALA A 27 -3.07 10.31 -0.53
N LYS A 28 -2.34 11.42 -0.33
CA LYS A 28 -2.32 12.56 -1.26
C LYS A 28 -1.78 12.16 -2.63
N ARG A 29 -0.61 11.53 -2.69
CA ARG A 29 -0.01 11.06 -3.95
C ARG A 29 -0.93 10.09 -4.71
N ILE A 30 -1.55 9.14 -4.00
CA ILE A 30 -2.53 8.22 -4.59
C ILE A 30 -3.75 9.00 -5.12
N SER A 31 -4.20 10.03 -4.40
CA SER A 31 -5.34 10.84 -4.82
C SER A 31 -5.07 11.60 -6.11
N GLU A 32 -3.87 12.16 -6.22
CA GLU A 32 -3.40 12.87 -7.41
C GLU A 32 -3.30 11.93 -8.61
N LEU A 33 -2.70 10.75 -8.45
CA LEU A 33 -2.57 9.76 -9.52
C LEU A 33 -3.91 9.20 -10.01
N LEU A 34 -4.87 8.98 -9.11
CA LEU A 34 -6.18 8.44 -9.46
C LEU A 34 -7.20 9.50 -9.86
N ASN A 35 -6.85 10.79 -9.74
CA ASN A 35 -7.79 11.90 -9.82
C ASN A 35 -9.06 11.67 -8.97
N LYS A 36 -8.88 11.04 -7.80
CA LYS A 36 -9.96 10.63 -6.89
C LYS A 36 -9.49 10.73 -5.44
N PRO A 37 -10.25 11.37 -4.53
CA PRO A 37 -9.81 11.56 -3.16
C PRO A 37 -9.65 10.21 -2.43
N VAL A 38 -8.45 9.99 -1.90
CA VAL A 38 -8.11 8.91 -0.98
C VAL A 38 -7.77 9.51 0.38
N LYS A 39 -8.48 9.06 1.41
CA LYS A 39 -8.28 9.54 2.79
C LYS A 39 -7.15 8.76 3.46
N GLN A 40 -6.38 9.41 4.34
CA GLN A 40 -5.38 8.73 5.17
C GLN A 40 -5.96 7.55 5.96
N GLN A 41 -7.21 7.65 6.43
CA GLN A 41 -7.91 6.55 7.11
C GLN A 41 -8.01 5.28 6.26
N GLN A 42 -8.09 5.39 4.92
CA GLN A 42 -8.09 4.21 4.04
C GLN A 42 -6.74 3.49 4.09
N ILE A 43 -5.63 4.24 4.11
CA ILE A 43 -4.28 3.67 4.26
C ILE A 43 -4.16 2.98 5.62
N TRP A 44 -4.66 3.63 6.68
CA TRP A 44 -4.69 3.02 8.02
C TRP A 44 -5.49 1.72 8.05
N ASN A 45 -6.64 1.66 7.37
CA ASN A 45 -7.44 0.44 7.26
C ASN A 45 -6.68 -0.68 6.52
N TRP A 46 -5.93 -0.36 5.47
CA TRP A 46 -5.12 -1.34 4.76
C TRP A 46 -4.03 -1.93 5.65
N LEU A 47 -3.39 -1.10 6.48
CA LEU A 47 -2.32 -1.49 7.38
C LEU A 47 -2.82 -2.27 8.62
N ASN A 48 -3.93 -1.83 9.22
CA ASN A 48 -4.36 -2.32 10.53
C ASN A 48 -5.50 -3.33 10.48
N ARG A 49 -6.43 -3.20 9.53
CA ARG A 49 -7.57 -4.11 9.39
C ARG A 49 -7.32 -5.16 8.32
N ASN A 50 -7.04 -4.73 7.09
CA ASN A 50 -6.93 -5.64 5.96
C ASN A 50 -5.58 -6.36 5.92
N LYS A 51 -4.55 -5.79 6.54
CA LYS A 51 -3.16 -6.28 6.54
C LYS A 51 -2.56 -6.42 5.14
N ARG A 52 -3.08 -5.67 4.16
CA ARG A 52 -2.64 -5.69 2.75
C ARG A 52 -3.25 -4.55 1.95
N VAL A 53 -2.60 -4.22 0.84
CA VAL A 53 -3.11 -3.28 -0.17
C VAL A 53 -4.18 -3.96 -1.03
N PRO A 54 -5.33 -3.31 -1.32
CA PRO A 54 -6.31 -3.79 -2.29
C PRO A 54 -5.68 -4.07 -3.66
N ALA A 55 -6.10 -5.14 -4.34
CA ALA A 55 -5.48 -5.59 -5.59
C ALA A 55 -5.53 -4.52 -6.70
N ASP A 56 -6.65 -3.79 -6.77
CA ASP A 56 -6.92 -2.67 -7.68
C ASP A 56 -6.03 -1.45 -7.43
N LYS A 57 -5.39 -1.35 -6.26
CA LYS A 57 -4.60 -0.18 -5.85
C LYS A 57 -3.10 -0.43 -5.81
N VAL A 58 -2.65 -1.67 -6.05
CA VAL A 58 -1.22 -2.03 -5.94
C VAL A 58 -0.36 -1.19 -6.89
N LEU A 59 -0.77 -1.07 -8.15
CA LEU A 59 -0.02 -0.33 -9.17
C LEU A 59 0.09 1.17 -8.84
N VAL A 60 -0.98 1.74 -8.30
CA VAL A 60 -0.99 3.16 -7.90
C VAL A 60 -0.10 3.39 -6.68
N VAL A 61 -0.13 2.46 -5.71
CA VAL A 61 0.76 2.53 -4.54
C VAL A 61 2.22 2.38 -4.96
N GLU A 62 2.53 1.48 -5.91
CA GLU A 62 3.87 1.35 -6.51
C GLU A 62 4.31 2.67 -7.13
N GLN A 63 3.49 3.29 -7.96
CA GLN A 63 3.80 4.58 -8.58
C GLN A 63 3.94 5.73 -7.56
N ALA A 64 3.10 5.76 -6.52
CA ALA A 64 3.12 6.81 -5.50
C ALA A 64 4.33 6.71 -4.54
N SER A 65 4.78 5.49 -4.24
CA SER A 65 5.79 5.21 -3.21
C SER A 65 7.14 4.76 -3.75
N GLY A 66 7.20 4.31 -5.01
CA GLY A 66 8.38 3.66 -5.60
C GLY A 66 8.63 2.23 -5.11
N VAL A 67 7.74 1.66 -4.28
CA VAL A 67 7.88 0.29 -3.78
C VAL A 67 7.27 -0.70 -4.75
N SER A 68 8.08 -1.65 -5.21
CA SER A 68 7.65 -2.65 -6.20
C SER A 68 6.42 -3.45 -5.75
N ARG A 69 5.51 -3.73 -6.70
CA ARG A 69 4.29 -4.53 -6.49
C ARG A 69 4.56 -5.91 -5.87
N SER A 70 5.69 -6.55 -6.18
CA SER A 70 6.09 -7.84 -5.61
C SER A 70 6.39 -7.75 -4.10
N LYS A 71 6.81 -6.58 -3.61
CA LYS A 71 6.95 -6.33 -2.17
C LYS A 71 5.62 -5.98 -1.50
N LEU A 72 4.73 -5.28 -2.21
CA LEU A 72 3.42 -4.88 -1.70
C LEU A 72 2.43 -6.04 -1.58
N ARG A 73 2.42 -6.92 -2.58
CA ARG A 73 1.54 -8.08 -2.73
C ARG A 73 2.31 -9.25 -3.34
N PRO A 74 3.24 -9.88 -2.58
CA PRO A 74 3.95 -11.08 -3.03
C PRO A 74 3.02 -12.25 -3.31
N ASP A 75 1.79 -12.23 -2.76
CA ASP A 75 0.74 -13.20 -3.04
C ASP A 75 0.14 -13.07 -4.46
N LEU A 76 0.25 -11.89 -5.09
CA LEU A 76 -0.23 -11.65 -6.46
C LEU A 76 0.91 -11.56 -7.48
N TYR A 77 2.10 -11.19 -7.04
CA TYR A 77 3.25 -10.92 -7.90
C TYR A 77 4.48 -11.68 -7.35
N PRO A 78 4.62 -12.98 -7.66
CA PRO A 78 5.80 -13.78 -7.31
C PRO A 78 7.06 -13.32 -8.06
#